data_AF-A0A5B7C170-F1
#
_entry.id   AF-A0A5B7C170-F1
#
_cell.length_a   1.000
_cell.length_b   1.000
_cell.length_c   1.000
_cell.angle_alpha   90.00
_cell.angle_beta   90.00
_cell.angle_gamma   90.00
#
_symmetry.space_group_name_H-M   'P 1'
#
loop_
_entity.id
_entity.type
_entity.pdbx_description
1 polymer ?
#
loop_
_entity_poly.entity_id
_entity_poly.type
_entity_poly.pdbx_seq_one_letter_code
_entity_poly.pdbx_strand_id
1 'polypeptide(L)'
;SNIYGWFARADDYNSEGPVGDYLCKRGDLKTISNLVQEATQDRNKIVANLAIEIDIKNENLDELQYKYNEKTMSLSRMLEEKDRLHHTFYEETRKMQRLAREHIKRILDEQEMLNYDLDNKRKELDSWSKTLNKREALTERERQKLDEEKEKNTVRNNSLQMASVEQKKADENVLRLVEEQKREKEEALHTILKLERQLDAKQKLEMEIEELKGKLQVMKHLGDEDDAAVQKKMKE
;
A
#
# COMPACT_ATOMS: atom_id res chain seq x y z
N SER A 1 -100.09 118.05 -20.60
CA SER A 1 -98.89 117.96 -21.45
C SER A 1 -98.33 116.57 -21.35
N ASN A 2 -98.18 115.88 -22.47
CA ASN A 2 -97.67 114.51 -22.51
C ASN A 2 -96.17 114.54 -22.83
N ILE A 3 -95.39 113.77 -22.07
CA ILE A 3 -93.97 113.56 -22.34
C ILE A 3 -93.88 112.51 -23.44
N TYR A 4 -93.21 112.87 -24.53
CA TYR A 4 -92.90 111.96 -25.63
C TYR A 4 -91.40 111.73 -25.65
N GLY A 5 -91.00 110.46 -25.75
CA GLY A 5 -89.61 110.05 -25.89
C GLY A 5 -89.50 108.96 -26.94
N TRP A 6 -88.42 108.99 -27.71
CA TRP A 6 -88.12 108.00 -28.74
C TRP A 6 -86.63 107.66 -28.71
N PHE A 7 -86.30 106.54 -29.34
CA PHE A 7 -84.92 106.16 -29.54
C PHE A 7 -84.36 107.00 -30.69
N ALA A 8 -83.28 107.74 -30.43
CA ALA A 8 -82.63 108.56 -31.45
C ALA A 8 -82.14 107.68 -32.62
N ARG A 9 -82.52 108.04 -33.85
CA ARG A 9 -82.13 107.33 -35.08
C ARG A 9 -81.28 108.22 -35.99
N ALA A 10 -80.96 107.71 -37.18
CA ALA A 10 -80.20 108.44 -38.19
C ALA A 10 -80.79 109.82 -38.50
N ASP A 11 -82.12 109.92 -38.53
CA ASP A 11 -82.82 111.18 -38.81
C ASP A 11 -82.59 112.22 -37.70
N ASP A 12 -82.59 111.79 -36.43
CA ASP A 12 -82.30 112.67 -35.28
C ASP A 12 -80.81 113.07 -35.24
N TYR A 13 -79.92 112.14 -35.57
CA TYR A 13 -78.47 112.36 -35.60
C TYR A 13 -78.08 113.38 -36.69
N ASN A 14 -78.68 113.29 -37.87
CA ASN A 14 -78.42 114.17 -39.01
C ASN A 14 -79.29 115.44 -39.02
N SER A 15 -80.12 115.66 -37.98
CA SER A 15 -80.99 116.82 -37.91
C SER A 15 -80.21 118.10 -37.61
N GLU A 16 -80.53 119.19 -38.32
CA GLU A 16 -80.01 120.52 -37.98
C GLU A 16 -80.77 121.06 -36.77
N GLY A 17 -80.13 121.00 -35.59
CA GLY A 17 -80.68 121.52 -34.35
C GLY A 17 -79.93 121.04 -33.10
N PRO A 18 -80.29 121.54 -31.90
CA PRO A 18 -79.59 121.22 -30.65
C PRO A 18 -79.54 119.73 -30.31
N VAL A 19 -80.50 118.94 -30.80
CA VAL A 19 -80.57 117.49 -30.60
C VAL A 19 -79.54 116.77 -31.48
N GLY A 20 -79.48 117.05 -32.78
CA GLY A 20 -78.48 116.50 -33.68
C GLY A 20 -77.05 116.89 -33.30
N ASP A 21 -76.82 118.16 -32.95
CA ASP A 21 -75.51 118.66 -32.48
C ASP A 21 -75.03 117.94 -31.22
N TYR A 22 -75.95 117.65 -30.29
CA TYR A 22 -75.62 116.93 -29.05
C TYR A 22 -75.29 115.46 -29.33
N LEU A 23 -76.05 114.80 -30.20
CA LEU A 23 -75.82 113.40 -30.58
C LEU A 23 -74.48 113.25 -31.33
N CYS A 24 -74.19 114.11 -32.30
CA CYS A 24 -72.94 114.10 -33.05
C CYS A 24 -71.70 114.33 -32.18
N LYS A 25 -71.79 115.20 -31.16
CA LYS A 25 -70.66 115.48 -30.26
C LYS A 25 -70.38 114.34 -29.27
N ARG A 26 -71.39 113.52 -28.94
CA ARG A 26 -71.32 112.59 -27.82
C ARG A 26 -71.35 111.11 -28.22
N GLY A 27 -71.64 110.80 -29.48
CA GLY A 27 -71.69 109.43 -29.97
C GLY A 27 -71.56 109.31 -31.48
N ASP A 28 -71.29 108.09 -31.89
CA ASP A 28 -71.18 107.71 -33.30
C ASP A 28 -72.43 106.92 -33.70
N LEU A 29 -72.98 107.23 -34.88
CA LEU A 29 -74.10 106.50 -35.43
C LEU A 29 -73.63 105.12 -35.93
N LYS A 30 -73.92 104.07 -35.18
CA LYS A 30 -73.70 102.67 -35.59
C LYS A 30 -75.01 102.01 -36.03
N THR A 31 -74.95 101.23 -37.11
CA THR A 31 -76.07 100.37 -37.53
C THR A 31 -76.10 99.09 -36.70
N ILE A 32 -77.29 98.56 -36.40
CA ILE A 32 -77.47 97.29 -35.67
C ILE A 32 -76.64 96.15 -36.31
N SER A 33 -76.59 96.10 -37.64
CA SER A 33 -75.77 95.15 -38.40
C SER A 33 -74.28 95.22 -38.04
N ASN A 34 -73.73 96.43 -37.87
CA ASN A 34 -72.30 96.62 -37.55
C ASN A 34 -71.99 96.12 -36.13
N LEU A 35 -72.88 96.39 -35.17
CA LEU A 35 -72.73 95.92 -33.79
C LEU A 35 -72.80 94.38 -33.71
N VAL A 36 -73.75 93.77 -34.43
CA VAL A 36 -73.86 92.31 -34.51
C VAL A 36 -72.63 91.70 -35.21
N GLN A 37 -72.11 92.35 -36.24
CA GLN A 37 -70.90 91.92 -36.93
C GLN A 37 -69.66 92.01 -36.01
N GLU A 38 -69.49 93.09 -35.26
CA GLU A 38 -68.40 93.27 -34.29
C GLU A 38 -68.46 92.18 -33.19
N ALA A 39 -69.64 91.98 -32.59
CA ALA A 39 -69.84 90.95 -31.56
C ALA A 39 -69.63 89.51 -32.09
N THR A 40 -70.02 89.24 -33.34
CA THR A 40 -69.78 87.93 -33.96
C THR A 40 -68.31 87.73 -34.30
N GLN A 41 -67.58 88.75 -34.74
CA GLN A 41 -66.14 88.69 -34.97
C GLN A 41 -65.37 88.42 -33.67
N ASP A 42 -65.71 89.10 -32.58
CA ASP A 42 -65.08 88.87 -31.27
C ASP A 42 -65.34 87.46 -30.76
N ARG A 43 -66.59 86.98 -30.88
CA ARG A 43 -66.94 85.60 -30.54
C ARG A 43 -66.15 84.61 -31.39
N ASN A 44 -66.05 84.83 -32.70
CA ASN A 44 -65.32 83.96 -33.61
C ASN A 44 -63.82 83.91 -33.27
N LYS A 45 -63.22 85.04 -32.87
CA LYS A 45 -61.82 85.09 -32.43
C LYS A 45 -61.58 84.24 -31.19
N ILE A 46 -62.48 84.31 -30.21
CA ILE A 46 -62.40 83.49 -28.99
C ILE A 46 -62.57 82.01 -29.34
N VAL A 47 -63.54 81.66 -30.18
CA VAL A 47 -63.78 80.29 -30.62
C VAL A 47 -62.56 79.73 -31.36
N ALA A 48 -61.92 80.52 -32.23
CA ALA A 48 -60.71 80.12 -32.94
C ALA A 48 -59.53 79.86 -31.98
N ASN A 49 -59.32 80.74 -30.99
CA ASN A 49 -58.27 80.54 -29.99
C ASN A 49 -58.51 79.28 -29.15
N LEU A 50 -59.77 79.03 -28.75
CA LEU A 50 -60.14 77.83 -28.01
C LEU A 50 -59.96 76.56 -28.86
N ALA A 51 -60.26 76.61 -30.15
CA ALA A 51 -60.02 75.48 -31.06
C ALA A 51 -58.52 75.16 -31.15
N ILE A 52 -57.66 76.18 -31.31
CA ILE A 52 -56.20 76.00 -31.31
C ILE A 52 -55.72 75.40 -29.98
N GLU A 53 -56.25 75.86 -28.85
CA GLU A 53 -55.87 75.31 -27.54
C GLU A 53 -56.31 73.85 -27.37
N ILE A 54 -57.47 73.48 -27.90
CA ILE A 54 -57.96 72.09 -27.94
C ILE A 54 -57.03 71.23 -28.81
N ASP A 55 -56.64 71.72 -29.99
CA ASP A 55 -55.75 70.98 -30.89
C ASP A 55 -54.38 70.72 -30.24
N ILE A 56 -53.77 71.75 -29.64
CA ILE A 56 -52.51 71.61 -28.90
C ILE A 56 -52.65 70.62 -27.73
N LYS A 57 -53.77 70.65 -27.01
CA LYS A 57 -54.01 69.70 -25.91
C LYS A 57 -54.17 68.27 -26.40
N ASN A 58 -54.85 68.07 -27.54
CA ASN A 58 -54.99 66.76 -28.15
C ASN A 58 -53.64 66.21 -28.63
N GLU A 59 -52.81 67.02 -29.30
CA GLU A 59 -51.46 66.63 -29.70
C GLU A 59 -50.60 66.21 -28.50
N ASN A 60 -50.65 66.99 -27.41
CA ASN A 60 -49.94 66.64 -26.18
C ASN A 60 -50.43 65.34 -25.53
N LEU A 61 -51.75 65.07 -25.59
CA LEU A 61 -52.32 63.83 -25.09
C LEU A 61 -51.86 62.63 -25.93
N ASP A 62 -51.85 62.76 -27.25
CA ASP A 62 -51.37 61.73 -28.17
C ASP A 62 -49.89 61.41 -27.94
N GLU A 63 -49.06 62.44 -27.78
CA GLU A 63 -47.64 62.27 -27.44
C GLU A 63 -47.45 61.53 -26.10
N LEU A 64 -48.23 61.91 -25.08
CA LEU A 64 -48.14 61.29 -23.77
C LEU A 64 -48.58 59.82 -23.82
N GLN A 65 -49.63 59.52 -24.59
CA GLN A 65 -50.10 58.16 -24.81
C GLN A 65 -49.05 57.33 -25.55
N TYR A 66 -48.41 57.88 -26.58
CA TYR A 66 -47.31 57.21 -27.29
C TYR A 66 -46.15 56.88 -26.34
N LYS A 67 -45.67 57.87 -25.58
CA LYS A 67 -44.57 57.69 -24.60
C LYS A 67 -44.95 56.68 -23.50
N TYR A 68 -46.20 56.68 -23.06
CA TYR A 68 -46.71 55.71 -22.08
C TYR A 68 -46.71 54.29 -22.65
N ASN A 69 -47.19 54.11 -23.87
CA ASN A 69 -47.22 52.80 -24.53
C ASN A 69 -45.80 52.27 -24.80
N GLU A 70 -44.89 53.13 -25.24
CA GLU A 70 -43.48 52.78 -25.45
C GLU A 70 -42.83 52.29 -24.15
N LYS A 71 -43.00 53.02 -23.05
CA LYS A 71 -42.48 52.62 -21.73
C LYS A 71 -43.12 51.32 -21.24
N THR A 72 -44.41 51.14 -21.45
CA THR A 72 -45.14 49.90 -21.08
C THR A 72 -44.60 48.70 -21.83
N MET A 73 -44.36 48.83 -23.14
CA MET A 73 -43.77 47.77 -23.95
C MET A 73 -42.32 47.47 -23.53
N SER A 74 -41.53 48.50 -23.25
CA SER A 74 -40.17 48.33 -22.74
C SER A 74 -40.15 47.60 -21.39
N LEU A 75 -41.08 47.94 -20.49
CA LEU A 75 -41.19 47.30 -19.19
C LEU A 75 -41.58 45.82 -19.32
N SER A 76 -42.55 45.50 -20.19
CA SER A 76 -42.95 44.10 -20.45
C SER A 76 -41.77 43.26 -20.93
N ARG A 77 -41.00 43.77 -21.89
CA ARG A 77 -39.80 43.07 -22.41
C ARG A 77 -38.77 42.82 -21.32
N MET A 78 -38.50 43.82 -20.47
CA MET A 78 -37.55 43.65 -19.37
C MET A 78 -38.03 42.63 -18.34
N LEU A 79 -39.34 42.56 -18.05
CA LEU A 79 -39.89 41.56 -17.15
C LEU A 79 -39.75 40.15 -17.71
N GLU A 80 -40.05 39.96 -19.00
CA GLU A 80 -39.87 38.68 -19.70
C GLU A 80 -38.40 38.23 -19.70
N GLU A 81 -37.48 39.15 -19.98
CA GLU A 81 -36.04 38.86 -19.96
C GLU A 81 -35.56 38.48 -18.55
N LYS A 82 -36.02 39.22 -17.53
CA LYS A 82 -35.74 38.92 -16.13
C LYS A 82 -36.25 37.52 -15.74
N ASP A 83 -37.47 37.17 -16.14
CA ASP A 83 -38.04 35.85 -15.83
C ASP A 83 -37.32 34.72 -16.58
N ARG A 84 -36.95 34.95 -17.85
CA ARG A 84 -36.10 34.02 -18.61
C ARG A 84 -34.76 33.80 -17.94
N LEU A 85 -34.08 34.88 -17.52
CA LEU A 85 -32.79 34.81 -16.85
C LEU A 85 -32.90 34.03 -15.53
N HIS A 86 -33.91 34.33 -14.70
CA HIS A 86 -34.16 33.57 -13.48
C HIS A 86 -34.38 32.09 -13.76
N HIS A 87 -35.21 31.75 -14.75
CA HIS A 87 -35.44 30.35 -15.10
C HIS A 87 -34.15 29.64 -15.49
N THR A 88 -33.32 30.24 -16.35
CA THR A 88 -32.03 29.66 -16.74
C THR A 88 -31.06 29.51 -15.56
N PHE A 89 -31.00 30.49 -14.66
CA PHE A 89 -30.18 30.43 -13.47
C PHE A 89 -30.60 29.29 -12.52
N TYR A 90 -31.90 29.13 -12.29
CA TYR A 90 -32.42 28.05 -11.44
C TYR A 90 -32.16 26.67 -12.04
N GLU A 91 -32.37 26.50 -13.35
CA GLU A 91 -32.08 25.24 -14.04
C GLU A 91 -30.59 24.90 -13.99
N GLU A 92 -29.71 25.87 -14.21
CA GLU A 92 -28.27 25.65 -14.15
C GLU A 92 -27.79 25.31 -12.74
N THR A 93 -28.32 26.02 -11.73
CA THR A 93 -28.06 25.71 -10.31
C THR A 93 -28.51 24.29 -9.97
N ARG A 94 -29.69 23.87 -10.46
CA ARG A 94 -30.23 22.53 -10.24
C ARG A 94 -29.40 21.45 -10.93
N LYS A 95 -28.93 21.70 -12.16
CA LYS A 95 -28.02 20.79 -12.86
C LYS A 95 -26.69 20.64 -12.11
N MET A 96 -26.09 21.74 -11.68
CA MET A 96 -24.84 21.72 -10.92
C MET A 96 -25.00 20.93 -9.62
N GLN A 97 -26.09 21.12 -8.88
CA GLN A 97 -26.38 20.34 -7.67
C GLN A 97 -26.58 18.84 -7.96
N ARG A 98 -27.25 18.49 -9.06
CA ARG A 98 -27.41 17.08 -9.47
C ARG A 98 -26.06 16.44 -9.79
N LEU A 99 -25.25 17.10 -10.61
CA LEU A 99 -23.92 16.63 -10.99
C LEU A 99 -23.02 16.43 -9.76
N ALA A 100 -23.05 17.37 -8.81
CA ALA A 100 -22.31 17.24 -7.55
C ALA A 100 -22.76 16.01 -6.74
N ARG A 101 -24.08 15.79 -6.61
CA ARG A 101 -24.63 14.62 -5.91
C ARG A 101 -24.28 13.31 -6.61
N GLU A 102 -24.35 13.27 -7.93
CA GLU A 102 -23.97 12.10 -8.73
C GLU A 102 -22.48 11.80 -8.62
N HIS A 103 -21.63 12.83 -8.58
CA HIS A 103 -20.20 12.66 -8.37
C HIS A 103 -19.90 12.08 -6.99
N ILE A 104 -20.50 12.62 -5.93
CA ILE A 104 -20.36 12.09 -4.57
C ILE A 104 -20.82 10.64 -4.51
N LYS A 105 -21.97 10.32 -5.12
CA LYS A 105 -22.48 8.95 -5.16
C LYS A 105 -21.49 8.00 -5.83
N ARG A 106 -20.95 8.35 -7.00
CA ARG A 106 -19.94 7.53 -7.69
C ARG A 106 -18.70 7.29 -6.83
N ILE A 107 -18.19 8.32 -6.15
CA ILE A 107 -17.04 8.19 -5.25
C ILE A 107 -17.35 7.21 -4.11
N LEU A 108 -18.55 7.30 -3.51
CA LEU A 108 -18.95 6.40 -2.44
C LEU A 108 -19.06 4.95 -2.93
N ASP A 109 -19.68 4.74 -4.09
CA ASP A 109 -19.81 3.42 -4.71
C ASP A 109 -18.41 2.82 -5.02
N GLU A 110 -17.48 3.63 -5.55
CA GLU A 110 -16.08 3.22 -5.78
C GLU A 110 -15.35 2.90 -4.47
N GLN A 111 -15.53 3.70 -3.43
CA GLN A 111 -14.94 3.44 -2.11
C GLN A 111 -15.46 2.13 -1.49
N GLU A 112 -16.75 1.83 -1.64
CA GLU A 112 -17.34 0.58 -1.16
C GLU A 112 -16.73 -0.63 -1.89
N MET A 113 -16.61 -0.56 -3.22
CA MET A 113 -15.99 -1.62 -4.03
C MET A 113 -14.51 -1.84 -3.65
N LEU A 114 -13.73 -0.77 -3.50
CA LEU A 114 -12.33 -0.88 -3.07
C LEU A 114 -12.20 -1.48 -1.67
N ASN A 115 -13.08 -1.09 -0.74
CA ASN A 115 -13.09 -1.67 0.60
C ASN A 115 -13.41 -3.16 0.59
N TYR A 116 -14.35 -3.58 -0.26
CA TYR A 116 -14.67 -5.00 -0.45
C TYR A 116 -13.45 -5.79 -0.96
N ASP A 117 -12.74 -5.26 -1.97
CA ASP A 117 -11.54 -5.89 -2.50
C ASP A 117 -10.39 -5.93 -1.47
N LEU A 118 -10.21 -4.87 -0.69
CA LEU A 118 -9.23 -4.83 0.40
C LEU A 118 -9.55 -5.86 1.48
N ASP A 119 -10.81 -6.02 1.87
CA ASP A 119 -11.21 -7.03 2.86
C ASP A 119 -10.97 -8.46 2.33
N ASN A 120 -11.25 -8.70 1.05
CA ASN A 120 -10.93 -9.98 0.41
C ASN A 120 -9.43 -10.26 0.42
N LYS A 121 -8.59 -9.28 0.03
CA LYS A 121 -7.13 -9.42 0.06
C LYS A 121 -6.61 -9.63 1.47
N ARG A 122 -7.19 -8.96 2.47
CA ARG A 122 -6.88 -9.17 3.88
C ARG A 122 -7.18 -10.60 4.34
N LYS A 123 -8.34 -11.15 3.95
CA LYS A 123 -8.72 -12.54 4.25
C LYS A 123 -7.79 -13.54 3.57
N GLU A 124 -7.41 -13.31 2.31
CA GLU A 124 -6.43 -14.14 1.60
C GLU A 124 -5.07 -14.13 2.33
N LEU A 125 -4.56 -12.96 2.69
CA LEU A 125 -3.30 -12.83 3.44
C LEU A 125 -3.35 -13.53 4.80
N ASP A 126 -4.45 -13.41 5.54
CA ASP A 126 -4.63 -14.10 6.82
C ASP A 126 -4.61 -15.63 6.62
N SER A 127 -5.24 -16.13 5.54
CA SER A 127 -5.20 -17.55 5.21
C SER A 127 -3.77 -18.03 4.86
N TRP A 128 -3.02 -17.24 4.08
CA TRP A 128 -1.64 -17.54 3.73
C TRP A 128 -0.73 -17.51 4.97
N SER A 129 -0.87 -16.51 5.83
CA SER A 129 -0.15 -16.40 7.09
C SER A 129 -0.37 -17.64 7.97
N LYS A 130 -1.62 -18.11 8.11
CA LYS A 130 -1.94 -19.36 8.82
C LYS A 130 -1.26 -20.57 8.21
N THR A 131 -1.23 -20.70 6.89
CA THR A 131 -0.55 -21.83 6.22
C THR A 131 0.97 -21.76 6.36
N LEU A 132 1.54 -20.55 6.31
CA LEU A 132 2.97 -20.32 6.47
C LEU A 132 3.41 -20.69 7.89
N ASN A 133 2.71 -20.21 8.91
CA ASN A 133 2.98 -20.55 10.31
C ASN A 133 2.93 -22.06 10.56
N LYS A 134 1.99 -22.78 9.94
CA LYS A 134 1.93 -24.25 10.01
C LYS A 134 3.15 -24.91 9.40
N ARG A 135 3.61 -24.45 8.23
CA ARG A 135 4.80 -24.99 7.56
C ARG A 135 6.06 -24.69 8.36
N GLU A 136 6.22 -23.46 8.85
CA GLU A 136 7.35 -23.06 9.67
C GLU A 136 7.43 -23.90 10.96
N ALA A 137 6.30 -24.14 11.64
CA ALA A 137 6.25 -25.02 12.80
C ALA A 137 6.58 -26.49 12.48
N LEU A 138 6.35 -26.97 11.25
CA LEU A 138 6.78 -28.30 10.82
C LEU A 138 8.28 -28.31 10.54
N THR A 139 8.78 -27.33 9.79
CA THR A 139 10.20 -27.19 9.47
C THR A 139 11.06 -27.06 10.73
N GLU A 140 10.63 -26.27 11.72
CA GLU A 140 11.38 -26.14 12.98
C GLU A 140 11.41 -27.45 13.76
N ARG A 141 10.31 -28.21 13.78
CA ARG A 141 10.30 -29.55 14.40
C ARG A 141 11.22 -30.53 13.68
N GLU A 142 11.25 -30.51 12.35
CA GLU A 142 12.15 -31.35 11.56
C GLU A 142 13.62 -30.98 11.79
N ARG A 143 13.92 -29.67 11.88
CA ARG A 143 15.26 -29.18 12.22
C ARG A 143 15.69 -29.66 13.60
N GLN A 144 14.84 -29.53 14.62
CA GLN A 144 15.11 -30.01 15.98
C GLN A 144 15.39 -31.52 15.99
N LYS A 145 14.57 -32.32 15.31
CA LYS A 145 14.81 -33.77 15.19
C LYS A 145 16.15 -34.08 14.52
N LEU A 146 16.49 -33.35 13.45
CA LEU A 146 17.76 -33.55 12.75
C LEU A 146 18.95 -33.21 13.65
N ASP A 147 18.86 -32.14 14.44
CA ASP A 147 19.89 -31.73 15.38
C ASP A 147 20.03 -32.74 16.53
N GLU A 148 18.93 -33.26 17.08
CA GLU A 148 18.95 -34.36 18.05
C GLU A 148 19.61 -35.63 17.50
N GLU A 149 19.29 -36.03 16.26
CA GLU A 149 19.89 -37.19 15.61
C GLU A 149 21.38 -36.98 15.31
N LYS A 150 21.78 -35.76 14.91
CA LYS A 150 23.19 -35.41 14.77
C LYS A 150 23.92 -35.57 16.09
N GLU A 151 23.38 -35.08 17.20
CA GLU A 151 24.01 -35.18 18.52
C GLU A 151 24.09 -36.64 19.01
N LYS A 152 23.06 -37.45 18.78
CA LYS A 152 23.15 -38.90 19.06
C LYS A 152 24.24 -39.57 18.23
N ASN A 153 24.38 -39.18 16.96
CA ASN A 153 25.40 -39.72 16.07
C ASN A 153 26.80 -39.29 16.49
N THR A 154 27.03 -38.03 16.88
CA THR A 154 28.33 -37.57 17.42
C THR A 154 28.71 -38.36 18.67
N VAL A 155 27.78 -38.55 19.62
CA VAL A 155 28.00 -39.37 20.83
C VAL A 155 28.33 -40.83 20.49
N ARG A 156 27.56 -41.43 19.56
CA ARG A 156 27.80 -42.82 19.12
C ARG A 156 29.14 -42.96 18.42
N ASN A 157 29.52 -42.02 17.56
CA ASN A 157 30.79 -42.01 16.86
C ASN A 157 31.97 -41.87 17.85
N ASN A 158 31.86 -40.94 18.81
CA ASN A 158 32.85 -40.80 19.89
C ASN A 158 33.00 -42.11 20.69
N SER A 159 31.89 -42.76 21.01
CA SER A 159 31.91 -44.06 21.72
C SER A 159 32.55 -45.17 20.89
N LEU A 160 32.26 -45.24 19.59
CA LEU A 160 32.89 -46.19 18.66
C LEU A 160 34.39 -45.93 18.52
N GLN A 161 34.81 -44.66 18.47
CA GLN A 161 36.22 -44.30 18.44
C GLN A 161 36.94 -44.74 19.71
N MET A 162 36.34 -44.52 20.88
CA MET A 162 36.88 -45.00 22.16
C MET A 162 36.98 -46.52 22.21
N ALA A 163 35.94 -47.24 21.77
CA ALA A 163 35.96 -48.70 21.69
C ALA A 163 37.05 -49.22 20.73
N SER A 164 37.24 -48.56 19.58
CA SER A 164 38.30 -48.91 18.63
C SER A 164 39.70 -48.68 19.21
N VAL A 165 39.90 -47.60 19.96
CA VAL A 165 41.17 -47.36 20.68
C VAL A 165 41.42 -48.43 21.73
N GLU A 166 40.39 -48.80 22.50
CA GLU A 166 40.53 -49.82 23.54
C GLU A 166 40.78 -51.22 22.96
N GLN A 167 40.13 -51.54 21.84
CA GLN A 167 40.40 -52.78 21.10
C GLN A 167 41.85 -52.85 20.61
N LYS A 168 42.38 -51.76 20.02
CA LYS A 168 43.79 -51.72 19.59
C LYS A 168 44.76 -51.96 20.75
N LYS A 169 44.51 -51.35 21.90
CA LYS A 169 45.32 -51.61 23.11
C LYS A 169 45.23 -53.07 23.55
N ALA A 170 44.05 -53.66 23.53
CA ALA A 170 43.87 -55.06 23.87
C ALA A 170 44.62 -55.98 22.89
N ASP A 171 44.53 -55.71 21.58
CA ASP A 171 45.26 -56.45 20.54
C ASP A 171 46.78 -56.33 20.72
N GLU A 172 47.30 -55.13 21.01
CA GLU A 172 48.71 -54.89 21.35
C GLU A 172 49.15 -55.66 22.61
N ASN A 173 48.29 -55.72 23.64
CA ASN A 173 48.56 -56.50 24.84
C ASN A 173 48.63 -58.00 24.55
N VAL A 174 47.71 -58.52 23.73
CA VAL A 174 47.73 -59.92 23.29
C VAL A 174 48.98 -60.21 22.49
N LEU A 175 49.39 -59.32 21.58
CA LEU A 175 50.63 -59.47 20.82
C LEU A 175 51.86 -59.57 21.74
N ARG A 176 51.96 -58.69 22.74
CA ARG A 176 53.02 -58.75 23.76
C ARG A 176 53.01 -60.06 24.54
N LEU A 177 51.84 -60.55 24.96
CA LEU A 177 51.72 -61.83 25.66
C LEU A 177 52.15 -63.01 24.78
N VAL A 178 51.85 -62.97 23.49
CA VAL A 178 52.29 -63.99 22.52
C VAL A 178 53.80 -63.96 22.32
N GLU A 179 54.41 -62.77 22.26
CA GLU A 179 55.86 -62.61 22.21
C GLU A 179 56.55 -63.10 23.50
N GLU A 180 56.01 -62.76 24.67
CA GLU A 180 56.50 -63.24 25.96
C GLU A 180 56.43 -64.78 26.03
N GLN A 181 55.29 -65.37 25.64
CA GLN A 181 55.16 -66.83 25.56
C GLN A 181 56.15 -67.47 24.59
N LYS A 182 56.47 -66.82 23.46
CA LYS A 182 57.51 -67.31 22.55
C LYS A 182 58.88 -67.29 23.22
N ARG A 183 59.23 -66.19 23.89
CA ARG A 183 60.51 -66.07 24.61
C ARG A 183 60.62 -67.11 25.72
N GLU A 184 59.58 -67.27 26.54
CA GLU A 184 59.53 -68.30 27.59
C GLU A 184 59.66 -69.71 27.00
N LYS A 185 59.00 -70.01 25.87
CA LYS A 185 59.17 -71.30 25.17
C LYS A 185 60.59 -71.50 24.66
N GLU A 186 61.22 -70.47 24.09
CA GLU A 186 62.61 -70.53 23.63
C GLU A 186 63.59 -70.73 24.78
N GLU A 187 63.39 -70.03 25.91
CA GLU A 187 64.16 -70.20 27.15
C GLU A 187 63.99 -71.60 27.74
N ALA A 188 62.77 -72.12 27.75
CA ALA A 188 62.47 -73.49 28.15
C ALA A 188 63.17 -74.51 27.23
N LEU A 189 63.11 -74.32 25.90
CA LEU A 189 63.82 -75.14 24.92
C LEU A 189 65.33 -75.09 25.11
N HIS A 190 65.90 -73.91 25.34
CA HIS A 190 67.33 -73.75 25.62
C HIS A 190 67.75 -74.47 26.91
N THR A 191 66.90 -74.41 27.93
CA THR A 191 67.12 -75.13 29.21
C THR A 191 67.05 -76.64 29.00
N ILE A 192 66.08 -77.13 28.23
CA ILE A 192 65.98 -78.55 27.83
C ILE A 192 67.26 -78.99 27.11
N LEU A 193 67.70 -78.24 26.09
CA LEU A 193 68.95 -78.52 25.36
C LEU A 193 70.19 -78.55 26.26
N LYS A 194 70.27 -77.66 27.25
CA LYS A 194 71.38 -77.64 28.22
C LYS A 194 71.33 -78.86 29.13
N LEU A 195 70.15 -79.25 29.60
CA LEU A 195 69.95 -80.46 30.39
C LEU A 195 70.24 -81.71 29.57
N GLU A 196 69.86 -81.77 28.29
CA GLU A 196 70.22 -82.84 27.36
C GLU A 196 71.74 -82.96 27.22
N ARG A 197 72.47 -81.87 26.98
CA ARG A 197 73.95 -81.91 26.94
C ARG A 197 74.58 -82.35 28.25
N GLN A 198 74.03 -81.92 29.39
CA GLN A 198 74.49 -82.37 30.70
C GLN A 198 74.21 -83.86 30.92
N LEU A 199 73.07 -84.36 30.45
CA LEU A 199 72.70 -85.76 30.46
C LEU A 199 73.67 -86.58 29.59
N ASP A 200 73.94 -86.14 28.35
CA ASP A 200 74.89 -86.78 27.44
C ASP A 200 76.31 -86.80 28.02
N ALA A 201 76.75 -85.69 28.63
CA ALA A 201 78.05 -85.63 29.29
C ALA A 201 78.13 -86.57 30.51
N LYS A 202 77.05 -86.65 31.29
CA LYS A 202 76.94 -87.60 32.40
C LYS A 202 77.01 -89.03 31.88
N GLN A 203 76.25 -89.37 30.84
CA GLN A 203 76.27 -90.70 30.22
C GLN A 203 77.65 -91.05 29.67
N LYS A 204 78.38 -90.09 29.07
CA LYS A 204 79.76 -90.29 28.61
C LYS A 204 80.73 -90.59 29.75
N LEU A 205 80.66 -89.85 30.85
CA LEU A 205 81.44 -90.13 32.05
C LEU A 205 81.08 -91.49 32.67
N GLU A 206 79.80 -91.87 32.61
CA GLU A 206 79.31 -93.17 33.08
C GLU A 206 79.87 -94.31 32.21
N MET A 207 79.93 -94.12 30.89
CA MET A 207 80.65 -95.03 29.98
C MET A 207 82.16 -95.09 30.26
N GLU A 208 82.82 -93.97 30.54
CA GLU A 208 84.25 -93.94 30.92
C GLU A 208 84.50 -94.64 32.26
N ILE A 209 83.59 -94.50 33.24
CA ILE A 209 83.64 -95.25 34.50
C ILE A 209 83.48 -96.74 34.25
N GLU A 210 82.56 -97.15 33.38
CA GLU A 210 82.35 -98.56 33.05
C GLU A 210 83.51 -99.13 32.21
N GLU A 211 84.13 -98.34 31.34
CA GLU A 211 85.35 -98.70 30.60
C GLU A 211 86.57 -98.80 31.54
N LEU A 212 86.71 -97.90 32.52
CA LEU A 212 87.74 -97.97 33.56
C LEU A 212 87.51 -99.14 34.51
N LYS A 213 86.26 -99.46 34.88
CA LYS A 213 85.90 -100.71 35.56
C LYS A 213 86.27 -101.93 34.72
N GLY A 214 85.99 -101.90 33.42
CA GLY A 214 86.41 -102.93 32.48
C GLY A 214 87.93 -103.11 32.47
N LYS A 215 88.71 -102.02 32.41
CA LYS A 215 90.19 -102.05 32.49
C LYS A 215 90.68 -102.54 33.86
N LEU A 216 90.03 -102.18 34.96
CA LEU A 216 90.32 -102.70 36.30
C LEU A 216 89.99 -104.19 36.44
N GLN A 217 88.97 -104.67 35.73
CA GLN A 217 88.57 -106.07 35.70
C GLN A 217 89.49 -106.91 34.79
N VAL A 218 90.05 -106.30 33.73
CA VAL A 218 91.14 -106.89 32.92
C VAL A 218 92.47 -106.93 33.69
N MET A 219 92.79 -105.91 34.50
CA MET A 219 93.94 -105.94 35.42
C MET A 219 93.78 -106.95 36.57
N LYS A 220 92.55 -107.37 36.90
CA LYS A 220 92.28 -108.43 37.89
C LYS A 220 92.35 -109.85 37.32
N HIS A 221 92.60 -110.01 36.02
CA HIS A 221 92.63 -111.31 35.33
C HIS A 221 93.97 -111.65 34.63
N LEU A 222 95.04 -110.91 34.91
CA LEU A 222 96.43 -111.29 34.60
C LEU A 222 97.35 -110.79 35.72
N GLY A 223 97.89 -111.58 36.62
CA GLY A 223 97.85 -113.03 36.78
C GLY A 223 98.60 -113.41 38.05
N ASP A 224 98.11 -114.46 38.70
CA ASP A 224 98.86 -115.27 39.64
C ASP A 224 99.05 -116.64 39.01
N GLU A 225 100.31 -117.10 39.10
CA GLU A 225 100.83 -118.47 38.91
C GLU A 225 100.98 -118.93 37.44
N ASP A 226 102.15 -119.30 36.94
CA ASP A 226 103.22 -120.03 37.63
C ASP A 226 104.56 -119.91 36.87
N ASP A 227 105.60 -120.38 37.56
CA ASP A 227 106.76 -121.10 37.03
C ASP A 227 108.16 -120.49 37.24
N ALA A 228 108.94 -121.30 37.94
CA ALA A 228 110.25 -121.01 38.46
C ALA A 228 111.36 -121.40 37.47
N ALA A 229 112.40 -120.55 37.47
CA ALA A 229 113.80 -120.87 37.21
C ALA A 229 114.29 -121.07 35.76
N VAL A 230 114.87 -120.01 35.18
CA VAL A 230 116.22 -120.05 34.56
C VAL A 230 116.99 -118.77 34.90
N GLN A 231 118.28 -118.96 35.18
CA GLN A 231 119.20 -118.12 35.94
C GLN A 231 120.07 -117.16 35.10
N LYS A 232 120.38 -116.00 35.70
CA LYS A 232 121.75 -115.42 35.88
C LYS A 232 122.54 -114.92 34.66
N LYS A 233 122.72 -113.60 34.60
CA LYS A 233 123.95 -112.81 34.28
C LYS A 233 123.56 -111.32 34.39
N MET A 234 124.23 -110.41 35.09
CA MET A 234 125.61 -110.25 35.57
C MET A 234 125.54 -109.34 36.82
N LYS A 235 126.20 -109.68 37.93
CA LYS A 235 127.41 -108.95 38.34
C LYS A 235 128.26 -108.50 37.16
N GLU A 236 127.97 -107.31 36.70
CA GLU A 236 128.85 -106.13 36.72
C GLU A 236 128.02 -104.95 37.25
#